data_AF-A0A1H6L956-F1
#
_entry.id   AF-A0A1H6L956-F1
#
_cell.length_a   1.000
_cell.length_b   1.000
_cell.length_c   1.000
_cell.angle_alpha   90.00
_cell.angle_beta   90.00
_cell.angle_gamma   90.00
#
_symmetry.space_group_name_H-M   'P 1'
#
loop_
_entity.id
_entity.type
_entity.pdbx_description
1 polymer ?
#
loop_
_entity_poly.entity_id
_entity_poly.type
_entity_poly.pdbx_seq_one_letter_code
_entity_poly.pdbx_strand_id
1 'polypeptide(L)'
;MGNTETFQNHTRTVDDHSTESVGGIKTIEALGALKLLSGGSASLAAVDDLHQATGRDLNLVVGQKHNATVGGNMNEKVEGIRQSIAAINQQLIAPKTWLGSEKINICRMFCELLDVVEEMNKQMAVHVHANSPPPNNSGYFTASGIAVKKMGMLATDVTL
;
A
#
# COMPACT_ATOMS: atom_id res chain seq x y z
N MET A 1 -18.10 41.31 23.32
CA MET A 1 -19.12 40.98 24.35
C MET A 1 -19.44 39.50 24.19
N GLY A 2 -19.27 38.68 25.22
CA GLY A 2 -19.55 37.25 25.18
C GLY A 2 -20.71 36.92 26.12
N ASN A 3 -21.64 36.09 25.66
CA ASN A 3 -22.65 35.45 26.50
C ASN A 3 -22.08 34.10 26.96
N THR A 4 -22.15 33.81 28.26
CA THR A 4 -21.67 32.55 28.83
C THR A 4 -22.87 31.85 29.47
N GLU A 5 -23.31 30.78 28.85
CA GLU A 5 -24.41 29.96 29.34
C GLU A 5 -23.86 28.65 29.89
N THR A 6 -24.38 28.19 31.03
CA THR A 6 -23.98 26.93 31.66
C THR A 6 -25.23 26.10 31.91
N PHE A 7 -25.23 24.87 31.44
CA PHE A 7 -26.35 23.94 31.57
C PHE A 7 -25.85 22.66 32.24
N GLN A 8 -26.66 22.08 33.13
CA GLN A 8 -26.37 20.76 33.69
C GLN A 8 -26.79 19.64 32.74
N ASN A 9 -27.87 19.85 31.98
CA ASN A 9 -28.31 18.98 30.91
C ASN A 9 -28.95 19.82 29.80
N HIS A 10 -28.77 19.40 28.55
CA HIS A 10 -29.40 20.01 27.40
C HIS A 10 -29.74 18.91 26.39
N THR A 11 -30.97 18.95 25.86
CA THR A 11 -31.40 18.08 24.76
C THR A 11 -32.07 18.96 23.72
N ARG A 12 -31.71 18.74 22.46
CA ARG A 12 -32.29 19.46 21.33
C ARG A 12 -32.77 18.45 20.30
N THR A 13 -34.06 18.51 20.00
CA THR A 13 -34.68 17.79 18.89
C THR A 13 -35.02 18.81 17.82
N VAL A 14 -34.75 18.48 16.57
CA VAL A 14 -35.09 19.30 15.40
C VAL A 14 -35.86 18.39 14.45
N ASP A 15 -37.09 18.77 14.10
CA ASP A 15 -37.99 17.92 13.31
C ASP A 15 -37.62 17.86 11.82
N ASP A 16 -36.75 18.78 11.36
CA ASP A 16 -36.30 18.88 9.98
C ASP A 16 -34.80 19.22 9.90
N HIS A 17 -34.42 20.38 9.36
CA HIS A 17 -33.02 20.73 9.10
C HIS A 17 -32.41 21.62 10.19
N SER A 18 -31.13 21.39 10.48
CA SER A 18 -30.31 22.27 11.34
C SER A 18 -29.01 22.61 10.64
N THR A 19 -28.62 23.89 10.64
CA THR A 19 -27.34 24.38 10.14
C THR A 19 -26.67 25.20 11.23
N GLU A 20 -25.36 25.01 11.38
CA GLU A 20 -24.54 25.80 12.29
C GLU A 20 -23.35 26.37 11.52
N SER A 21 -23.17 27.69 11.60
CA SER A 21 -22.09 28.41 10.94
C SER A 21 -21.30 29.19 11.98
N VAL A 22 -19.99 28.96 12.02
CA VAL A 22 -19.08 29.62 12.96
C VAL A 22 -18.03 30.36 12.14
N GLY A 23 -18.01 31.70 12.23
CA GLY A 23 -17.03 32.52 11.49
C GLY A 23 -15.62 32.49 12.08
N GLY A 24 -15.46 31.96 13.29
CA GLY A 24 -14.18 31.74 13.95
C GLY A 24 -13.92 30.25 14.18
N ILE A 25 -13.42 29.90 15.37
CA ILE A 25 -13.10 28.52 15.74
C ILE A 25 -14.26 27.91 16.53
N LYS A 26 -14.62 26.68 16.19
CA LYS A 26 -15.51 25.85 17.01
C LYS A 26 -14.72 24.70 17.64
N THR A 27 -14.71 24.67 18.96
CA THR A 27 -14.14 23.57 19.75
C THR A 27 -15.27 22.75 20.37
N ILE A 28 -15.21 21.42 20.23
CA ILE A 28 -16.14 20.47 20.89
C ILE A 28 -15.31 19.57 21.78
N GLU A 29 -15.48 19.72 23.10
CA GLU A 29 -14.82 18.90 24.11
C GLU A 29 -15.85 18.06 24.86
N ALA A 30 -15.61 16.75 24.96
CA ALA A 30 -16.40 15.84 25.76
C ALA A 30 -15.48 15.11 26.72
N LEU A 31 -15.65 15.31 28.04
CA LEU A 31 -14.86 14.62 29.07
C LEU A 31 -15.15 13.12 29.15
N GLY A 32 -16.33 12.70 28.65
CA GLY A 32 -16.72 11.31 28.51
C GLY A 32 -16.49 10.81 27.09
N ALA A 33 -17.59 10.53 26.38
CA ALA A 33 -17.56 10.04 24.99
C ALA A 33 -18.22 11.04 24.04
N LEU A 34 -17.64 11.20 22.85
CA LEU A 34 -18.28 11.84 21.71
C LEU A 34 -18.87 10.77 20.79
N LYS A 35 -20.18 10.85 20.51
CA LYS A 35 -20.86 9.96 19.57
C LYS A 35 -21.40 10.78 18.41
N LEU A 36 -20.95 10.47 17.20
CA LEU A 36 -21.43 11.05 15.95
C LEU A 36 -22.08 9.93 15.14
N LEU A 37 -23.41 9.97 15.04
CA LEU A 37 -24.20 8.94 14.40
C LEU A 37 -24.98 9.58 13.25
N SER A 38 -24.93 8.98 12.06
CA SER A 38 -25.77 9.35 10.93
C SER A 38 -26.48 8.10 10.44
N GLY A 39 -27.81 8.19 10.25
CA GLY A 39 -28.60 7.15 9.59
C GLY A 39 -28.47 7.17 8.05
N GLY A 40 -27.83 8.22 7.51
CA GLY A 40 -27.53 8.37 6.09
C GLY A 40 -26.03 8.56 5.88
N SER A 41 -25.64 9.60 5.15
CA SER A 41 -24.23 9.95 4.95
C SER A 41 -23.68 10.80 6.10
N ALA A 42 -22.39 10.66 6.35
CA ALA A 42 -21.60 11.61 7.13
C ALA A 42 -20.41 12.06 6.28
N SER A 43 -20.19 13.37 6.19
CA SER A 43 -19.07 13.96 5.44
C SER A 43 -18.25 14.82 6.37
N LEU A 44 -16.95 14.55 6.43
CA LEU A 44 -15.97 15.33 7.16
C LEU A 44 -14.92 15.79 6.16
N ALA A 45 -14.76 17.10 6.04
CA ALA A 45 -13.82 17.72 5.11
C ALA A 45 -13.09 18.86 5.80
N ALA A 46 -11.81 18.99 5.50
CA ALA A 46 -10.96 20.12 5.87
C ALA A 46 -10.34 20.69 4.57
N VAL A 47 -10.20 22.02 4.49
CA VAL A 47 -9.53 22.67 3.36
C VAL A 47 -8.01 22.55 3.49
N ASP A 48 -7.54 22.52 4.72
CA ASP A 48 -6.14 22.30 5.10
C ASP A 48 -6.01 20.87 5.69
N ASP A 49 -5.43 20.71 6.87
CA ASP A 49 -5.20 19.41 7.47
C ASP A 49 -6.43 18.80 8.20
N LEU A 50 -6.63 17.49 8.01
CA LEU A 50 -7.51 16.66 8.83
C LEU A 50 -6.67 15.70 9.68
N HIS A 51 -6.73 15.86 11.00
CA HIS A 51 -6.05 14.98 11.94
C HIS A 51 -7.03 14.04 12.66
N GLN A 52 -6.69 12.75 12.75
CA GLN A 52 -7.37 11.75 13.56
C GLN A 52 -6.36 11.05 14.44
N ALA A 53 -6.49 11.18 15.75
CA ALA A 53 -5.58 10.59 16.73
C ALA A 53 -6.36 9.90 17.86
N THR A 54 -5.89 8.74 18.30
CA THR A 54 -6.48 7.95 19.38
C THR A 54 -5.40 7.52 20.36
N GLY A 55 -5.70 7.50 21.66
CA GLY A 55 -4.73 7.05 22.68
C GLY A 55 -4.54 5.53 22.79
N ARG A 56 -5.42 4.74 22.16
CA ARG A 56 -5.33 3.27 22.09
C ARG A 56 -5.58 2.81 20.65
N ASP A 57 -6.82 2.43 20.34
CA ASP A 57 -7.17 1.78 19.08
C ASP A 57 -7.97 2.69 18.15
N LEU A 58 -7.65 2.66 16.86
CA LEU A 58 -8.49 3.17 15.78
C LEU A 58 -9.06 1.99 15.01
N ASN A 59 -10.38 1.83 15.05
CA ASN A 59 -11.08 0.78 14.31
C ASN A 59 -11.82 1.41 13.13
N LEU A 60 -11.44 1.02 11.91
CA LEU A 60 -12.12 1.40 10.68
C LEU A 60 -12.79 0.17 10.06
N VAL A 61 -14.11 0.20 9.93
CA VAL A 61 -14.90 -0.88 9.35
C VAL A 61 -15.71 -0.35 8.18
N VAL A 62 -15.59 -1.01 7.03
CA VAL A 62 -16.24 -0.60 5.77
C VAL A 62 -16.98 -1.79 5.18
N GLY A 63 -18.29 -1.66 4.97
CA GLY A 63 -19.15 -2.78 4.55
C GLY A 63 -19.07 -3.17 3.08
N GLN A 64 -18.53 -2.30 2.20
CA GLN A 64 -18.42 -2.57 0.77
C GLN A 64 -17.05 -2.18 0.23
N LYS A 65 -16.80 -0.90 -0.03
CA LYS A 65 -15.58 -0.40 -0.68
C LYS A 65 -14.90 0.65 0.18
N HIS A 66 -13.64 0.43 0.51
CA HIS A 66 -12.76 1.48 1.02
C HIS A 66 -11.96 2.07 -0.14
N ASN A 67 -12.08 3.37 -0.37
CA ASN A 67 -11.32 4.09 -1.40
C ASN A 67 -10.45 5.15 -0.73
N ALA A 68 -9.16 5.13 -1.01
CA ALA A 68 -8.19 6.12 -0.56
C ALA A 68 -7.45 6.67 -1.77
N THR A 69 -7.47 7.99 -1.96
CA THR A 69 -6.76 8.68 -3.03
C THR A 69 -5.81 9.69 -2.41
N VAL A 70 -4.54 9.61 -2.77
CA VAL A 70 -3.48 10.48 -2.27
C VAL A 70 -2.79 11.13 -3.45
N GLY A 71 -2.77 12.47 -3.48
CA GLY A 71 -2.09 13.23 -4.54
C GLY A 71 -0.56 13.30 -4.38
N GLY A 72 -0.06 13.09 -3.16
CA GLY A 72 1.36 13.03 -2.82
C GLY A 72 1.77 11.64 -2.33
N ASN A 73 2.57 11.60 -1.26
CA ASN A 73 3.08 10.35 -0.69
C ASN A 73 2.12 9.76 0.37
N MET A 74 1.93 8.44 0.36
CA MET A 74 1.31 7.70 1.45
C MET A 74 2.42 7.05 2.29
N ASN A 75 2.57 7.50 3.54
CA ASN A 75 3.53 6.94 4.49
C ASN A 75 2.80 6.14 5.57
N GLU A 76 3.07 4.85 5.65
CA GLU A 76 2.52 3.97 6.67
C GLU A 76 3.67 3.42 7.52
N LYS A 77 3.60 3.60 8.84
CA LYS A 77 4.57 3.02 9.79
C LYS A 77 3.84 2.06 10.73
N VAL A 78 4.23 0.79 10.65
CA VAL A 78 3.66 -0.29 11.47
C VAL A 78 4.80 -0.94 12.25
N GLU A 79 4.82 -0.75 13.58
CA GLU A 79 5.81 -1.38 14.46
C GLU A 79 5.56 -2.87 14.65
N GLY A 80 4.28 -3.28 14.59
CA GLY A 80 3.85 -4.66 14.66
C GLY A 80 3.80 -5.32 13.28
N ILE A 81 2.69 -6.02 13.02
CA ILE A 81 2.48 -6.74 11.76
C ILE A 81 1.52 -5.95 10.88
N ARG A 82 1.86 -5.81 9.61
CA ARG A 82 0.92 -5.42 8.56
C ARG A 82 0.34 -6.66 7.89
N GLN A 83 -0.93 -6.95 8.13
CA GLN A 83 -1.65 -8.04 7.46
C GLN A 83 -2.50 -7.49 6.31
N SER A 84 -2.27 -7.97 5.10
CA SER A 84 -3.09 -7.67 3.93
C SER A 84 -3.60 -9.00 3.38
N ILE A 85 -4.90 -9.26 3.54
CA ILE A 85 -5.54 -10.52 3.18
C ILE A 85 -6.70 -10.19 2.24
N ALA A 86 -6.58 -10.61 0.98
CA ALA A 86 -7.63 -10.46 -0.01
C ALA A 86 -8.19 -11.84 -0.39
N ALA A 87 -9.51 -11.95 -0.48
CA ALA A 87 -10.16 -13.23 -0.82
C ALA A 87 -10.03 -13.62 -2.30
N ILE A 88 -9.83 -12.64 -3.19
CA ILE A 88 -9.81 -12.85 -4.65
C ILE A 88 -8.45 -12.45 -5.22
N ASN A 89 -8.03 -11.19 -5.05
CA ASN A 89 -6.83 -10.66 -5.67
C ASN A 89 -6.20 -9.57 -4.80
N GLN A 90 -4.87 -9.54 -4.78
CA GLN A 90 -4.07 -8.46 -4.20
C GLN A 90 -3.11 -7.94 -5.26
N GLN A 91 -3.16 -6.64 -5.51
CA GLN A 91 -2.33 -5.98 -6.53
C GLN A 91 -1.48 -4.91 -5.89
N LEU A 92 -0.17 -4.97 -6.17
CA LEU A 92 0.80 -3.93 -5.86
C LEU A 92 1.41 -3.50 -7.19
N ILE A 93 0.91 -2.40 -7.74
CA ILE A 93 1.27 -1.94 -9.09
C ILE A 93 1.97 -0.59 -8.96
N ALA A 94 3.24 -0.55 -9.34
CA ALA A 94 4.04 0.65 -9.44
C ALA A 94 5.07 0.46 -10.56
N PRO A 95 5.56 1.55 -11.18
CA PRO A 95 6.70 1.46 -12.10
C PRO A 95 7.93 0.82 -11.44
N LYS A 96 8.10 0.99 -10.12
CA LYS A 96 9.20 0.41 -9.34
C LYS A 96 8.65 -0.10 -8.03
N THR A 97 8.93 -1.37 -7.70
CA THR A 97 8.46 -1.99 -6.45
C THR A 97 9.64 -2.37 -5.57
N TRP A 98 9.55 -1.97 -4.29
CA TRP A 98 10.47 -2.43 -3.24
C TRP A 98 9.75 -3.42 -2.33
N LEU A 99 10.21 -4.66 -2.33
CA LEU A 99 9.69 -5.70 -1.44
C LEU A 99 10.84 -6.37 -0.70
N GLY A 100 10.94 -6.19 0.62
CA GLY A 100 12.00 -6.77 1.43
C GLY A 100 12.44 -5.84 2.55
N SER A 101 13.74 -5.76 2.78
CA SER A 101 14.35 -4.90 3.81
C SER A 101 14.98 -3.67 3.18
N GLU A 102 15.52 -2.73 3.99
CA GLU A 102 16.25 -1.57 3.47
C GLU A 102 17.42 -1.92 2.54
N LYS A 103 18.02 -3.10 2.72
CA LYS A 103 19.18 -3.55 1.94
C LYS A 103 18.84 -4.55 0.85
N ILE A 104 17.71 -5.25 0.98
CA ILE A 104 17.34 -6.37 0.11
C ILE A 104 15.99 -6.08 -0.51
N ASN A 105 15.98 -5.95 -1.84
CA ASN A 105 14.76 -5.94 -2.64
C ASN A 105 14.63 -7.30 -3.35
N ILE A 106 13.57 -8.03 -3.06
CA ILE A 106 13.27 -9.35 -3.64
C ILE A 106 13.08 -9.25 -5.16
N CYS A 107 12.51 -8.15 -5.66
CA CYS A 107 12.39 -7.94 -7.10
C CYS A 107 13.79 -7.89 -7.76
N ARG A 108 14.76 -7.25 -7.11
CA ARG A 108 16.15 -7.19 -7.60
C ARG A 108 16.83 -8.55 -7.53
N MET A 109 16.66 -9.27 -6.43
CA MET A 109 17.18 -10.63 -6.32
C MET A 109 16.62 -11.55 -7.42
N PHE A 110 15.36 -11.34 -7.83
CA PHE A 110 14.77 -12.08 -8.94
C PHE A 110 15.45 -11.77 -10.27
N CYS A 111 15.77 -10.52 -10.57
CA CYS A 111 16.57 -10.18 -11.76
C CYS A 111 17.96 -10.80 -11.72
N GLU A 112 18.66 -10.71 -10.59
CA GLU A 112 20.00 -11.30 -10.40
C GLU A 112 19.96 -12.83 -10.56
N LEU A 113 18.88 -13.49 -10.12
CA LEU A 113 18.66 -14.91 -10.34
C LEU A 113 18.50 -15.24 -11.84
N LEU A 114 17.77 -14.42 -12.60
CA LEU A 114 17.63 -14.60 -14.05
C LEU A 114 18.98 -14.48 -14.77
N ASP A 115 19.84 -13.54 -14.35
CA ASP A 115 21.19 -13.39 -14.91
C ASP A 115 22.06 -14.64 -14.64
N VAL A 116 22.01 -15.17 -13.42
CA VAL A 116 22.73 -16.41 -13.07
C VAL A 116 22.21 -17.60 -13.89
N VAL A 117 20.90 -17.69 -14.13
CA VAL A 117 20.31 -18.76 -14.95
C VAL A 117 20.68 -18.61 -16.43
N GLU A 118 20.74 -17.38 -16.97
CA GLU A 118 21.27 -17.15 -18.32
C GLU A 118 22.70 -17.65 -18.43
N GLU A 119 23.56 -17.28 -17.48
CA GLU A 119 24.97 -17.65 -17.49
C GLU A 119 25.17 -19.16 -17.33
N MET A 120 24.40 -19.80 -16.44
CA MET A 120 24.40 -21.26 -16.30
C MET A 120 24.07 -21.95 -17.63
N ASN A 121 23.05 -21.47 -18.35
CA ASN A 121 22.69 -22.03 -19.65
C ASN A 121 23.81 -21.87 -20.70
N LYS A 122 24.51 -20.72 -20.71
CA LYS A 122 25.67 -20.53 -21.60
C LYS A 122 26.79 -21.51 -21.29
N GLN A 123 27.12 -21.69 -20.01
CA GLN A 123 28.18 -22.61 -19.58
C GLN A 123 27.83 -24.06 -19.92
N MET A 124 26.58 -24.47 -19.74
CA MET A 124 26.12 -25.81 -20.11
C MET A 124 26.16 -26.06 -21.62
N ALA A 125 25.81 -25.05 -22.43
CA ALA A 125 25.81 -25.18 -23.90
C ALA A 125 27.21 -25.51 -24.47
N VAL A 126 28.27 -25.13 -23.77
CA VAL A 126 29.67 -25.34 -24.20
C VAL A 126 30.41 -26.35 -23.33
N HIS A 127 29.72 -27.04 -22.42
CA HIS A 127 30.35 -27.96 -21.49
C HIS A 127 30.91 -29.21 -22.19
N VAL A 128 32.19 -29.53 -21.96
CA VAL A 128 32.86 -30.70 -22.56
C VAL A 128 33.72 -31.44 -21.54
N HIS A 129 33.90 -32.75 -21.72
CA HIS A 129 34.88 -33.55 -20.99
C HIS A 129 36.10 -33.82 -21.88
N ALA A 130 37.21 -33.14 -21.60
CA ALA A 130 38.44 -33.21 -22.41
C ALA A 130 38.15 -33.03 -23.91
N ASN A 131 38.37 -34.07 -24.72
CA ASN A 131 38.22 -34.01 -26.18
C ASN A 131 36.83 -34.44 -26.68
N SER A 132 35.82 -34.55 -25.80
CA SER A 132 34.46 -34.84 -26.24
C SER A 132 33.88 -33.69 -27.07
N PRO A 133 32.96 -33.95 -28.01
CA PRO A 133 32.17 -32.88 -28.60
C PRO A 133 31.31 -32.19 -27.53
N PRO A 134 30.86 -30.94 -27.77
CA PRO A 134 29.83 -30.30 -26.96
C PRO A 134 28.56 -31.15 -26.85
N PRO A 135 27.69 -30.86 -25.87
CA PRO A 135 26.49 -31.65 -25.62
C PRO A 135 25.59 -31.62 -26.87
N ASN A 136 24.99 -32.75 -27.20
CA ASN A 136 24.07 -32.85 -28.35
C ASN A 136 22.81 -31.97 -28.19
N ASN A 137 22.55 -31.47 -26.98
CA ASN A 137 21.49 -30.53 -26.63
C ASN A 137 21.98 -29.08 -26.45
N SER A 138 23.21 -28.75 -26.85
CA SER A 138 23.80 -27.40 -26.76
C SER A 138 22.87 -26.29 -27.27
N GLY A 139 22.23 -26.49 -28.43
CA GLY A 139 21.30 -25.53 -29.01
C GLY A 139 20.08 -25.24 -28.13
N TYR A 140 19.60 -26.23 -27.36
CA TYR A 140 18.49 -26.03 -26.41
C TYR A 140 18.92 -25.18 -25.22
N PHE A 141 20.15 -25.35 -24.71
CA PHE A 141 20.69 -24.51 -23.64
C PHE A 141 20.90 -23.07 -24.12
N THR A 142 21.44 -22.87 -25.33
CA THR A 142 21.56 -21.52 -25.91
C THR A 142 20.19 -20.84 -26.05
N ALA A 143 19.19 -21.53 -26.58
CA ALA A 143 17.85 -21.00 -26.71
C ALA A 143 17.22 -20.64 -25.34
N SER A 144 17.44 -21.49 -24.33
CA SER A 144 16.97 -21.26 -22.95
C SER A 144 17.62 -20.03 -22.32
N GLY A 145 18.94 -19.86 -22.49
CA GLY A 145 19.66 -18.66 -22.05
C GLY A 145 19.11 -17.37 -22.68
N ILE A 146 18.83 -17.38 -23.98
CA ILE A 146 18.22 -16.24 -24.68
C ILE A 146 16.82 -15.93 -24.14
N ALA A 147 16.01 -16.95 -23.89
CA ALA A 147 14.67 -16.78 -23.34
C ALA A 147 14.69 -16.17 -21.93
N VAL A 148 15.59 -16.64 -21.06
CA VAL A 148 15.78 -16.11 -19.70
C VAL A 148 16.28 -14.66 -19.73
N LYS A 149 17.25 -14.34 -20.59
CA LYS A 149 17.71 -12.96 -20.80
C LYS A 149 16.57 -12.03 -21.16
N LYS A 150 15.67 -12.46 -22.05
CA LYS A 150 14.48 -11.68 -22.43
C LYS A 150 13.56 -11.41 -21.24
N MET A 151 13.35 -12.39 -20.38
CA MET A 151 12.58 -12.20 -19.14
C MET A 151 13.27 -11.23 -18.18
N GLY A 152 14.59 -11.33 -18.00
CA GLY A 152 15.37 -10.42 -17.16
C GLY A 152 15.26 -8.96 -17.60
N MET A 153 15.34 -8.70 -18.91
CA MET A 153 15.15 -7.34 -19.46
C MET A 153 13.76 -6.78 -19.13
N LEU A 154 12.70 -7.58 -19.27
CA LEU A 154 11.33 -7.15 -18.94
C LEU A 154 11.14 -6.92 -17.42
N ALA A 155 11.80 -7.72 -16.59
CA ALA A 155 11.71 -7.60 -15.13
C ALA A 155 12.51 -6.40 -14.58
N THR A 156 13.58 -5.99 -15.26
CA THR A 156 14.44 -4.88 -14.81
C THR A 156 13.66 -3.57 -14.77
N ASP A 157 12.77 -3.34 -15.73
CA ASP A 157 11.96 -2.12 -15.83
C ASP A 157 11.00 -1.90 -14.65
N VAL A 158 10.63 -2.97 -13.92
CA VAL A 158 9.71 -2.91 -12.77
C VAL A 158 10.41 -2.94 -11.41
N THR A 159 11.74 -3.01 -11.41
CA THR A 159 12.55 -3.37 -10.24
C THR A 159 13.51 -2.27 -9.79
N LEU A 160 14.04 -1.50 -10.74
CA LEU A 160 15.05 -0.44 -10.51
C LEU A 160 14.47 0.94 -10.64
#